data_AF-F1LG90-F1
#
_entry.id   AF-F1LG90-F1
#
_cell.length_a   1.000
_cell.length_b   1.000
_cell.length_c   1.000
_cell.angle_alpha   90.00
_cell.angle_beta   90.00
_cell.angle_gamma   90.00
#
_symmetry.space_group_name_H-M   'P 1'
#
loop_
_entity.id
_entity.type
_entity.pdbx_description
1 polymer ?
#
loop_
_entity_poly.entity_id
_entity_poly.type
_entity_poly.pdbx_seq_one_letter_code
_entity_poly.pdbx_strand_id
1 'polypeptide(L)'
;MVDNEAIYDICRRNLDVERPSYTNLNRLISQVVSSITASLRFDGALNVDLTEFQTNLVPYPRIHFPLATYAPVISAEKAYHEALSVSDITNACFEPANQMVKCDPRHGKYMKDVNASIATIKTKRTIQFVDWCPTGFKVGINYQPPTVVPGGDLAKVP
;
A
#
# COMPACT_ATOMS: atom_id res chain seq x y z
N MET A 1 -4.61 -4.58 9.06
CA MET A 1 -6.07 -4.79 9.04
C MET A 1 -6.57 -4.56 7.62
N VAL A 2 -7.72 -5.15 7.27
CA VAL A 2 -8.32 -5.04 5.93
C VAL A 2 -9.82 -4.90 6.08
N ASP A 3 -10.39 -3.80 5.60
CA ASP A 3 -11.78 -3.41 5.73
C ASP A 3 -12.52 -3.58 4.39
N ASN A 4 -13.63 -4.30 4.40
CA ASN A 4 -14.43 -4.57 3.21
C ASN A 4 -14.98 -3.30 2.59
N GLU A 5 -15.38 -2.29 3.39
CA GLU A 5 -15.94 -1.06 2.86
C GLU A 5 -14.88 -0.25 2.10
N ALA A 6 -13.68 -0.15 2.66
CA ALA A 6 -12.56 0.52 2.01
C ALA A 6 -12.17 -0.15 0.67
N ILE A 7 -12.12 -1.48 0.64
CA ILE A 7 -11.81 -2.23 -0.59
C ILE A 7 -12.93 -2.07 -1.63
N TYR A 8 -14.19 -2.11 -1.20
CA TYR A 8 -15.33 -1.89 -2.07
C TYR A 8 -15.27 -0.51 -2.73
N ASP A 9 -14.98 0.54 -1.95
CA ASP A 9 -14.80 1.91 -2.44
C ASP A 9 -13.63 2.01 -3.45
N ILE A 10 -12.50 1.34 -3.17
CA ILE A 10 -11.35 1.27 -4.10
C ILE A 10 -11.74 0.57 -5.40
N CYS A 11 -12.39 -0.60 -5.35
CA CYS A 11 -12.81 -1.33 -6.56
C CYS A 11 -13.77 -0.49 -7.41
N ARG A 12 -14.72 0.20 -6.78
CA ARG A 12 -15.70 1.01 -7.51
C ARG A 12 -15.07 2.23 -8.18
N ARG A 13 -14.16 2.92 -7.48
CA ARG A 13 -13.58 4.18 -7.96
C ARG A 13 -12.40 3.97 -8.91
N ASN A 14 -11.54 3.00 -8.61
CA ASN A 14 -10.28 2.83 -9.33
C ASN A 14 -10.37 1.77 -10.43
N LEU A 15 -11.20 0.73 -10.24
CA LEU A 15 -11.37 -0.36 -11.20
C LEU A 15 -12.64 -0.24 -12.03
N ASP A 16 -13.41 0.84 -11.83
CA ASP A 16 -14.68 1.13 -12.53
C ASP A 16 -15.73 0.01 -12.40
N VAL A 17 -15.65 -0.79 -11.33
CA VAL A 17 -16.61 -1.87 -11.06
C VAL A 17 -17.79 -1.30 -10.28
N GLU A 18 -18.94 -1.07 -10.93
CA GLU A 18 -20.10 -0.43 -10.29
C GLU A 18 -20.62 -1.18 -9.06
N ARG A 19 -20.64 -2.52 -9.13
CA ARG A 19 -21.09 -3.42 -8.04
C ARG A 19 -20.05 -4.51 -7.77
N PRO A 20 -18.97 -4.20 -7.03
CA PRO A 20 -17.93 -5.16 -6.69
C PRO A 20 -18.50 -6.40 -5.98
N SER A 21 -18.14 -7.57 -6.50
CA SER A 21 -18.43 -8.87 -5.88
C SER A 21 -17.28 -9.30 -4.97
N TYR A 22 -17.51 -10.32 -4.12
CA TYR A 22 -16.43 -10.91 -3.32
C TYR A 22 -15.23 -11.36 -4.16
N THR A 23 -15.44 -11.77 -5.41
CA THR A 23 -14.35 -12.12 -6.32
C THR A 23 -13.44 -10.92 -6.59
N ASN A 24 -14.01 -9.73 -6.82
CA ASN A 24 -13.24 -8.51 -7.08
C ASN A 24 -12.46 -8.09 -5.82
N LEU A 25 -13.14 -8.11 -4.66
CA LEU A 25 -12.53 -7.78 -3.37
C LEU A 25 -11.37 -8.74 -3.04
N ASN A 26 -11.61 -10.05 -3.16
CA ASN A 26 -10.61 -11.07 -2.85
C ASN A 26 -9.40 -11.01 -3.79
N ARG A 27 -9.60 -10.66 -5.07
CA ARG A 27 -8.50 -10.45 -6.01
C ARG A 27 -7.61 -9.28 -5.56
N LEU A 28 -8.21 -8.15 -5.18
CA LEU A 28 -7.44 -7.01 -4.67
C LEU A 28 -6.69 -7.37 -3.38
N ILE A 29 -7.37 -8.02 -2.42
CA ILE A 29 -6.72 -8.50 -1.18
C ILE A 29 -5.56 -9.44 -1.50
N SER A 30 -5.75 -10.39 -2.41
CA SER A 30 -4.71 -11.35 -2.79
C SER A 30 -3.48 -10.66 -3.36
N GLN A 31 -3.66 -9.56 -4.09
CA GLN A 31 -2.55 -8.77 -4.62
C GLN A 31 -1.74 -8.11 -3.50
N VAL A 32 -2.43 -7.50 -2.53
CA VAL A 32 -1.79 -6.88 -1.36
C VAL A 32 -1.02 -7.93 -0.56
N VAL A 33 -1.65 -9.06 -0.25
CA VAL A 33 -1.01 -10.15 0.50
C VAL A 33 0.19 -10.73 -0.26
N SER A 34 0.08 -10.87 -1.59
CA SER A 34 1.19 -11.28 -2.44
C SER A 34 2.37 -10.31 -2.35
N SER A 35 2.11 -8.99 -2.39
CA SER A 35 3.17 -7.97 -2.28
C SER A 35 3.85 -7.95 -0.91
N ILE A 36 3.09 -8.13 0.18
CA ILE A 36 3.65 -8.16 1.55
C ILE A 36 4.55 -9.37 1.74
N THR A 37 4.20 -10.51 1.14
CA THR A 37 4.95 -11.78 1.26
C THR A 37 5.98 -11.97 0.16
N ALA A 38 6.12 -11.04 -0.79
CA ALA A 38 7.01 -11.20 -1.94
C ALA A 38 8.49 -11.30 -1.52
N SER A 39 8.92 -10.51 -0.54
CA SER A 39 10.30 -10.54 0.01
C SER A 39 10.69 -11.86 0.66
N LEU A 40 9.71 -12.70 1.02
CA LEU A 40 9.95 -14.04 1.59
C LEU A 40 10.05 -15.11 0.51
N ARG A 41 9.49 -14.85 -0.67
CA ARG A 41 9.32 -15.82 -1.76
C ARG A 41 10.32 -15.60 -2.89
N PHE A 42 10.77 -14.36 -3.08
CA PHE A 42 11.66 -13.97 -4.15
C PHE A 42 12.77 -13.08 -3.62
N ASP A 43 13.93 -13.19 -4.26
CA ASP A 43 15.05 -12.31 -3.97
C ASP A 43 14.80 -10.87 -4.45
N GLY A 44 15.39 -9.91 -3.76
CA GLY A 44 15.11 -8.49 -3.92
C GLY A 44 16.29 -7.64 -3.46
N ALA A 45 16.37 -6.41 -3.97
CA ALA A 45 17.43 -5.47 -3.62
C ALA A 45 17.39 -5.08 -2.14
N LEU A 46 16.17 -5.03 -1.58
CA LEU A 46 15.94 -4.80 -0.16
C LEU A 46 14.82 -5.75 0.31
N ASN A 47 15.21 -6.87 0.91
CA ASN A 47 14.26 -7.82 1.49
C ASN A 47 13.87 -7.38 2.90
N VAL A 48 12.57 -7.42 3.19
CA VAL A 48 12.01 -7.17 4.53
C VAL A 48 11.44 -8.49 5.04
N ASP A 49 11.94 -8.96 6.18
CA ASP A 49 11.56 -10.24 6.76
C ASP A 49 10.29 -10.16 7.63
N LEU A 50 9.58 -11.26 7.89
CA LEU A 50 8.38 -11.23 8.75
C LEU A 50 8.67 -10.81 10.19
N THR A 51 9.81 -11.26 10.72
CA THR A 51 10.31 -10.84 12.03
C THR A 51 10.65 -9.34 12.02
N GLU A 52 11.06 -8.81 10.87
CA GLU A 52 11.27 -7.39 10.70
C GLU A 52 9.96 -6.61 10.73
N PHE A 53 8.85 -7.12 10.19
CA PHE A 53 7.56 -6.44 10.29
C PHE A 53 7.14 -6.21 11.75
N GLN A 54 7.32 -7.21 12.62
CA GLN A 54 7.01 -7.06 14.04
C GLN A 54 7.94 -6.06 14.73
N THR A 55 9.25 -6.26 14.62
CA THR A 55 10.24 -5.39 15.27
C THR A 55 10.20 -3.95 14.76
N ASN A 56 9.80 -3.74 13.50
CA ASN A 56 9.78 -2.41 12.90
C ASN A 56 8.42 -1.73 13.00
N LEU A 57 7.29 -2.40 12.80
CA LEU A 57 5.98 -1.73 12.77
C LEU A 57 5.27 -1.72 14.13
N VAL A 58 5.74 -2.50 15.10
CA VAL A 58 5.08 -2.67 16.41
C VAL A 58 5.97 -2.07 17.51
N PRO A 59 5.85 -0.77 17.82
CA PRO A 59 6.66 -0.14 18.87
C PRO A 59 6.30 -0.67 20.28
N TYR A 60 5.05 -1.10 20.46
CA TYR A 60 4.56 -1.69 21.70
C TYR A 60 3.69 -2.91 21.41
N PRO A 61 3.75 -3.98 22.22
CA PRO A 61 2.99 -5.22 21.96
C PRO A 61 1.47 -5.02 21.80
N ARG A 62 0.89 -3.98 22.42
CA ARG A 62 -0.55 -3.67 22.30
C ARG A 62 -0.91 -2.86 21.04
N ILE A 63 0.07 -2.29 20.35
CA ILE A 63 -0.11 -1.44 19.16
C ILE A 63 0.47 -2.18 17.95
N HIS A 64 -0.16 -3.29 17.57
CA HIS A 64 0.31 -4.21 16.53
C HIS A 64 -0.62 -4.27 15.31
N PHE A 65 -1.40 -3.21 15.07
CA PHE A 65 -2.36 -3.12 13.98
C PHE A 65 -1.86 -2.16 12.89
N PRO A 66 -0.98 -2.61 11.96
CA PRO A 66 -0.55 -1.77 10.86
C PRO A 66 -1.70 -1.54 9.87
N LEU A 67 -1.71 -0.32 9.34
CA LEU A 67 -2.52 0.08 8.21
C LEU A 67 -1.83 -0.34 6.90
N ALA A 68 -2.55 -1.02 6.03
CA ALA A 68 -2.05 -1.39 4.71
C ALA A 68 -2.60 -0.43 3.65
N THR A 69 -1.75 -0.02 2.72
CA THR A 69 -2.11 0.76 1.53
C THR A 69 -1.40 0.13 0.34
N TYR A 70 -2.06 0.10 -0.82
CA TYR A 70 -1.48 -0.46 -2.04
C TYR A 70 -1.69 0.48 -3.22
N ALA A 71 -0.64 0.67 -4.01
CA ALA A 71 -0.67 1.43 -5.24
C ALA A 71 0.34 0.84 -6.24
N PRO A 72 0.07 0.92 -7.55
CA PRO A 72 -1.15 1.47 -8.14
C PRO A 72 -2.32 0.46 -8.13
N VAL A 73 -3.55 0.99 -8.04
CA VAL A 73 -4.78 0.24 -8.30
C VAL A 73 -5.47 0.95 -9.46
N ILE A 74 -5.39 0.37 -10.65
CA ILE A 74 -5.89 0.95 -11.91
C ILE A 74 -6.55 -0.17 -12.73
N SER A 75 -7.64 0.14 -13.43
CA SER A 75 -8.30 -0.76 -14.37
C SER A 75 -7.44 -1.05 -15.59
N ALA A 76 -7.61 -2.23 -16.19
CA ALA A 76 -6.89 -2.61 -17.41
C ALA A 76 -7.07 -1.60 -18.56
N GLU A 77 -8.23 -0.94 -18.65
CA GLU A 77 -8.54 0.08 -19.67
C GLU A 77 -7.74 1.37 -19.45
N LYS A 78 -7.64 1.85 -18.20
CA LYS A 78 -6.94 3.10 -17.86
C LYS A 78 -5.42 2.99 -17.95
N ALA A 79 -4.87 1.79 -17.77
CA ALA A 79 -3.42 1.58 -17.75
C ALA A 79 -2.72 1.88 -19.08
N TYR A 80 -3.42 1.87 -20.22
CA TYR A 80 -2.83 2.25 -21.51
C TYR A 80 -2.61 3.76 -21.66
N HIS A 81 -3.24 4.58 -20.81
CA HIS A 81 -3.24 6.03 -20.94
C HIS A 81 -2.41 6.74 -19.87
N GLU A 82 -2.01 6.05 -18.81
CA GLU A 82 -1.31 6.64 -17.66
C GLU A 82 0.09 6.01 -17.48
N ALA A 83 1.13 6.84 -17.64
CA ALA A 83 2.47 6.49 -17.19
C ALA A 83 2.64 6.95 -15.73
N LEU A 84 2.82 5.99 -14.82
CA LEU A 84 3.03 6.28 -13.41
C LEU A 84 4.51 6.27 -13.06
N SER A 85 5.00 7.37 -12.47
CA SER A 85 6.34 7.38 -11.89
C SER A 85 6.37 6.75 -10.49
N VAL A 86 7.56 6.38 -10.02
CA VAL A 86 7.77 5.92 -8.63
C VAL A 86 7.29 6.97 -7.62
N SER A 87 7.43 8.25 -7.93
CA SER A 87 6.94 9.34 -7.07
C SER A 87 5.41 9.35 -6.99
N ASP A 88 4.72 9.12 -8.10
CA ASP A 88 3.25 9.14 -8.15
C ASP A 88 2.65 8.00 -7.35
N ILE A 89 3.16 6.77 -7.53
CA ILE A 89 2.70 5.62 -6.75
C ILE A 89 3.03 5.78 -5.26
N THR A 90 4.18 6.38 -4.92
CA THR A 90 4.56 6.61 -3.53
C THR A 90 3.63 7.64 -2.88
N ASN A 91 3.29 8.72 -3.58
CA ASN A 91 2.32 9.70 -3.11
C ASN A 91 0.93 9.09 -2.95
N ALA A 92 0.50 8.24 -3.88
CA ALA A 92 -0.78 7.54 -3.83
C ALA A 92 -0.92 6.66 -2.57
N CYS A 93 0.18 6.12 -2.03
CA CYS A 93 0.16 5.35 -0.77
C CYS A 93 -0.17 6.18 0.48
N PHE A 94 -0.08 7.51 0.42
CA PHE A 94 -0.47 8.41 1.52
C PHE A 94 -1.83 9.08 1.30
N GLU A 95 -2.48 8.82 0.17
CA GLU A 95 -3.84 9.27 -0.06
C GLU A 95 -4.82 8.39 0.73
N PRO A 96 -5.68 8.98 1.59
CA PRO A 96 -6.62 8.21 2.41
C PRO A 96 -7.50 7.24 1.61
N ALA A 97 -7.80 7.60 0.37
CA ALA A 97 -8.71 6.83 -0.47
C ALA A 97 -8.10 5.54 -1.03
N ASN A 98 -6.79 5.33 -0.92
CA ASN A 98 -6.14 4.07 -1.32
C ASN A 98 -5.88 3.14 -0.13
N GLN A 99 -6.24 3.56 1.09
CA GLN A 99 -6.02 2.80 2.31
C GLN A 99 -7.00 1.64 2.41
N MET A 100 -6.51 0.50 2.88
CA MET A 100 -7.31 -0.74 3.02
C MET A 100 -8.14 -0.78 4.30
N VAL A 101 -8.19 0.32 5.06
CA VAL A 101 -9.01 0.48 6.26
C VAL A 101 -9.62 1.86 6.23
N LYS A 102 -10.91 1.98 6.57
CA LYS A 102 -11.60 3.26 6.61
C LYS A 102 -11.21 4.01 7.89
N CYS A 103 -10.15 4.79 7.79
CA CYS A 103 -9.70 5.71 8.84
C CYS A 103 -9.14 6.97 8.20
N ASP A 104 -9.30 8.12 8.85
CA ASP A 104 -8.65 9.35 8.39
C ASP A 104 -7.28 9.49 9.08
N PRO A 105 -6.16 9.30 8.35
CA PRO A 105 -4.82 9.42 8.93
C PRO A 105 -4.50 10.84 9.40
N ARG A 106 -5.24 11.86 8.94
CA ARG A 106 -5.02 13.27 9.30
C ARG A 106 -5.43 13.58 10.74
N HIS A 107 -6.31 12.77 11.32
CA HIS A 107 -6.67 12.84 12.74
C HIS A 107 -5.70 12.06 13.64
N GLY A 108 -4.72 11.37 13.05
CA GLY A 108 -3.71 10.59 13.75
C GLY A 108 -2.30 11.09 13.49
N LYS A 109 -1.33 10.33 14.00
CA LYS A 109 0.10 10.52 13.71
C LYS A 109 0.71 9.19 13.32
N TYR A 110 1.54 9.19 12.28
CA TYR A 110 2.31 8.03 11.88
C TYR A 110 3.42 7.76 12.90
N MET A 111 3.50 6.51 13.36
CA MET A 111 4.50 6.10 14.35
C MET A 111 5.86 5.76 13.74
N LYS A 112 6.04 5.82 12.42
CA LYS A 112 7.35 5.64 11.77
C LYS A 112 7.66 6.80 10.84
N ASP A 113 8.88 7.32 10.92
CA ASP A 113 9.33 8.48 10.16
C ASP A 113 9.80 8.09 8.77
N VAL A 114 9.71 8.96 7.77
CA VAL A 114 10.01 8.64 6.36
C VAL A 114 11.51 8.71 6.05
N ASN A 115 12.04 7.82 5.20
CA ASN A 115 13.45 7.84 4.78
C ASN A 115 13.74 9.04 3.86
N ALA A 116 15.01 9.45 3.71
CA ALA A 116 15.38 10.63 2.91
C ALA A 116 14.90 10.56 1.44
N SER A 117 14.75 9.36 0.89
CA SER A 117 14.22 9.08 -0.45
C SER A 117 12.76 9.52 -0.66
N ILE A 118 12.03 9.79 0.43
CA ILE A 118 10.63 10.23 0.41
C ILE A 118 10.50 11.52 1.28
N ALA A 119 11.56 12.33 1.32
CA ALA A 119 11.57 13.61 2.05
C ALA A 119 10.46 14.58 1.61
N THR A 120 10.02 14.48 0.35
CA THR A 120 8.91 15.27 -0.21
C THR A 120 7.57 15.00 0.46
N ILE A 121 7.38 13.83 1.08
CA ILE A 121 6.13 13.51 1.80
C ILE A 121 6.13 14.17 3.18
N LYS A 122 7.29 14.33 3.81
CA LYS A 122 7.40 15.03 5.11
C LYS A 122 7.03 16.51 5.03
N THR A 123 7.18 17.14 3.87
CA THR A 123 6.84 18.56 3.71
C THR A 123 5.32 18.79 3.61
N LYS A 124 4.53 17.72 3.41
CA LYS A 124 3.06 17.82 3.34
C LYS A 124 2.48 17.98 4.75
N ARG A 125 1.84 19.12 5.01
CA ARG A 125 1.19 19.43 6.30
C ARG A 125 0.11 18.45 6.74
N THR A 126 -0.46 17.69 5.79
CA THR A 126 -1.50 16.69 6.05
C THR A 126 -0.96 15.39 6.64
N ILE A 127 0.36 15.18 6.66
CA ILE A 127 1.00 13.96 7.13
C ILE A 127 1.82 14.33 8.37
N GLN A 128 1.41 13.81 9.52
CA GLN A 128 2.04 14.09 10.80
C GLN A 128 2.71 12.84 11.35
N PHE A 129 3.91 13.00 11.89
CA PHE A 129 4.67 11.92 12.54
C PHE A 129 4.75 12.15 14.05
N VAL A 130 4.93 11.07 14.80
CA VAL A 130 5.28 11.18 16.23
C VAL A 130 6.73 11.68 16.36
N ASP A 131 6.97 12.50 17.38
CA ASP A 131 8.26 13.15 17.67
C ASP A 131 9.29 12.20 18.27
N TRP A 132 8.84 11.14 18.95
CA TRP A 132 9.70 10.22 19.70
C TRP A 132 10.12 8.96 18.94
N CYS A 133 9.64 8.72 17.70
CA CYS A 133 10.04 7.53 16.97
C CYS A 133 11.25 7.78 16.05
N PRO A 134 12.42 7.18 16.33
CA PRO A 134 13.66 7.43 15.59
C PRO A 134 13.78 6.63 14.28
N THR A 135 12.82 5.76 13.95
CA THR A 135 13.00 4.78 12.86
C THR A 135 12.32 5.18 11.55
N GLY A 136 13.13 5.20 10.50
CA GLY A 136 12.77 5.49 9.11
C GLY A 136 11.82 4.47 8.46
N PHE A 137 11.16 4.88 7.36
CA PHE A 137 10.37 4.02 6.48
C PHE A 137 11.33 3.00 5.87
N LYS A 138 10.99 1.71 6.02
CA LYS A 138 11.68 0.66 5.28
C LYS A 138 11.03 0.53 3.90
N VAL A 139 11.88 0.45 2.87
CA VAL A 139 11.44 0.38 1.47
C VAL A 139 11.83 -0.99 0.93
N GLY A 140 10.90 -1.94 0.87
CA GLY A 140 11.15 -3.21 0.20
C GLY A 140 11.18 -3.02 -1.31
N ILE A 141 12.22 -3.51 -1.99
CA ILE A 141 12.30 -3.51 -3.47
C ILE A 141 12.48 -4.94 -3.94
N ASN A 142 11.48 -5.45 -4.64
CA ASN A 142 11.52 -6.76 -5.27
C ASN A 142 11.71 -6.59 -6.78
N TYR A 143 12.54 -7.43 -7.39
CA TYR A 143 12.78 -7.38 -8.84
C TYR A 143 11.65 -8.05 -9.65
N GLN A 144 10.82 -8.87 -9.00
CA GLN A 144 9.70 -9.52 -9.67
C GLN A 144 8.51 -8.57 -9.80
N PRO A 145 8.01 -8.34 -11.03
CA PRO A 145 6.85 -7.50 -11.24
C PRO A 145 5.59 -8.16 -10.67
N PRO A 146 4.62 -7.37 -10.17
CA PRO A 146 3.33 -7.90 -9.74
C PRO A 146 2.63 -8.65 -10.89
N THR A 147 2.19 -9.87 -10.63
CA THR A 147 1.41 -10.66 -11.59
C THR A 147 -0.07 -10.32 -11.46
N VAL A 148 -0.81 -10.39 -12.57
CA VAL A 148 -2.27 -10.24 -12.59
C VAL A 148 -2.95 -11.57 -12.91
N VAL A 149 -4.11 -11.80 -12.31
CA VAL A 149 -4.92 -12.98 -12.60
C VAL A 149 -5.60 -12.81 -13.96
N PRO A 150 -5.58 -13.81 -14.86
CA PRO A 150 -6.31 -13.74 -16.13
C PRO A 150 -7.80 -13.40 -15.93
N GLY A 151 -8.31 -12.43 -16.70
CA GLY A 151 -9.68 -11.91 -16.52
C GLY A 151 -9.91 -11.18 -15.19
N GLY A 152 -8.83 -10.70 -14.56
CA GLY A 152 -8.87 -9.84 -13.38
C GLY A 152 -9.06 -8.37 -13.76
N ASP A 153 -9.56 -7.59 -12.81
CA ASP A 153 -9.90 -6.17 -13.02
C ASP A 153 -8.68 -5.24 -12.92
N LEU A 154 -7.60 -5.71 -12.29
CA LEU A 154 -6.37 -4.96 -12.08
C LEU A 154 -5.49 -5.00 -13.34
N ALA A 155 -5.01 -3.83 -13.76
CA ALA A 155 -4.04 -3.72 -14.83
C ALA A 155 -2.70 -4.39 -14.48
N LYS A 156 -2.00 -4.85 -15.52
CA LYS A 156 -0.60 -5.25 -15.38
C LYS A 156 0.24 -3.98 -15.11
N VAL A 157 1.05 -4.03 -14.07
CA VAL A 157 1.98 -2.94 -13.74
C VAL A 157 3.10 -2.94 -14.80
N PRO A 158 3.46 -1.76 -15.37
CA PRO A 158 4.51 -1.65 -16.37
C PRO A 158 5.90 -2.06 -15.86
#